data_AF-A0A4Y2NH95-F1
#
_entry.id   AF-A0A4Y2NH95-F1
#
_cell.length_a   1.000
_cell.length_b   1.000
_cell.length_c   1.000
_cell.angle_alpha   90.00
_cell.angle_beta   90.00
_cell.angle_gamma   90.00
#
_symmetry.space_group_name_H-M   'P 1'
#
loop_
_entity.id
_entity.type
_entity.pdbx_description
1 polymer ?
#
loop_
_entity_poly.entity_id
_entity_poly.type
_entity_poly.pdbx_seq_one_letter_code
_entity_poly.pdbx_strand_id
1 'polypeptide(L)'
;MWNPLNWYSIEERSAALAQGGLFGLFFCASIVMLWKIFKSVQKYELPARDISKGHRWCPIDSFSNTAYCSICSTLIIDGYFCDSCGVCADYSCYKKADKTLQCKALSSDDCSMKHHWVKGNIPALCSCDVCEADCGTEAGLLDFHCCWCQRVVHKNCLNNMSETCDFGRFRSFIVPPFCVTLKKVGLKGRRHLVVDEVKLPPYRPWSPLIVIGNRKSGNYEGENVLRAFRCYLNPAQVIDLHDVKPEKALQWCKLITDQVCRILVAGGDGTVGWVLNAIDSLNIEPLPQICILPLGTGNDLARILGWGHRYSGELEVRKILDQISSASITRLDRWKIRITPTRHLPIRHPPKDYFMNNYASVGVDALVALNFHKTRESKFYLFSSRIINRISSNNNHDSKKVDRKEHFGNQYL
;
A
#
# COMPACT_ATOMS: atom_id res chain seq x y z
N MET A 1 14.29 32.17 79.30
CA MET A 1 14.91 31.12 78.46
C MET A 1 13.95 30.79 77.32
N TRP A 2 14.13 31.44 76.17
CA TRP A 2 13.44 31.09 74.93
C TRP A 2 14.44 30.31 74.08
N ASN A 3 14.07 29.09 73.70
CA ASN A 3 14.96 28.15 73.00
C ASN A 3 14.87 28.40 71.48
N PRO A 4 15.93 28.86 70.79
CA PRO A 4 15.87 29.23 69.37
C PRO A 4 16.42 28.07 68.52
N LEU A 5 15.66 26.98 68.35
CA LEU A 5 16.13 25.82 67.58
C LEU A 5 15.12 25.18 66.62
N ASN A 6 14.02 25.85 66.27
CA ASN A 6 13.01 25.23 65.40
C ASN A 6 12.54 26.05 64.18
N TRP A 7 13.17 27.19 63.88
CA TRP A 7 12.84 27.97 62.69
C TRP A 7 13.65 27.57 61.45
N TYR A 8 14.86 27.02 61.63
CA TYR A 8 15.73 26.60 60.53
C TYR A 8 15.21 25.37 59.75
N SER A 9 14.35 24.54 60.35
CA SER A 9 13.94 23.27 59.71
C SER A 9 12.75 23.38 58.74
N ILE A 10 11.98 24.47 58.78
CA ILE A 10 10.80 24.66 57.91
C ILE A 10 11.20 25.33 56.59
N GLU A 11 12.13 26.30 56.62
CA GLU A 11 12.70 26.91 55.42
C GLU A 11 13.56 25.91 54.63
N GLU A 12 14.35 25.07 55.29
CA GLU A 12 15.13 24.02 54.61
C GLU A 12 14.23 22.96 53.95
N ARG A 13 13.11 22.58 54.59
CA ARG A 13 12.15 21.62 54.02
C ARG A 13 11.37 22.19 52.85
N SER A 14 11.02 23.48 52.89
CA SER A 14 10.33 24.15 51.77
C SER A 14 11.27 24.45 50.61
N ALA A 15 12.55 24.76 50.88
CA ALA A 15 13.60 24.85 49.87
C ALA A 15 13.91 23.50 49.21
N ALA A 16 13.95 22.40 49.98
CA ALA A 16 14.14 21.05 49.44
C ALA A 16 12.94 20.55 48.60
N LEU A 17 11.71 20.90 48.99
CA LEU A 17 10.50 20.63 48.19
C LEU A 17 10.45 21.48 46.90
N ALA A 18 10.88 22.75 46.97
CA ALA A 18 10.98 23.62 45.80
C ALA A 18 12.10 23.16 44.84
N GLN A 19 13.27 22.76 45.37
CA GLN A 19 14.34 22.17 44.58
C GLN A 19 13.90 20.83 43.97
N GLY A 20 13.26 19.94 44.72
CA GLY A 20 12.70 18.68 44.20
C GLY A 20 11.65 18.89 43.10
N GLY A 21 10.81 19.93 43.23
CA GLY A 21 9.84 20.34 42.21
C GLY A 21 10.49 20.89 40.94
N LEU A 22 11.53 21.72 41.08
CA LEU A 22 12.33 22.22 39.95
C LEU A 22 13.08 21.09 39.24
N PHE A 23 13.75 20.19 39.98
CA PHE A 23 14.41 19.01 39.42
C PHE A 23 13.43 18.08 38.69
N GLY A 24 12.24 17.87 39.24
CA GLY A 24 11.17 17.10 38.59
C GLY A 24 10.66 17.75 37.29
N LEU A 25 10.51 19.08 37.26
CA LEU A 25 10.11 19.81 36.06
C LEU A 25 11.21 19.80 34.98
N PHE A 26 12.48 19.95 35.35
CA PHE A 26 13.62 19.83 34.43
C PHE A 26 13.79 18.40 33.90
N PHE A 27 13.54 17.38 34.72
CA PHE A 27 13.58 15.98 34.30
C PHE A 27 12.43 15.64 33.34
N CYS A 28 11.20 16.10 33.62
CA CYS A 28 10.07 15.96 32.71
C CYS A 28 10.30 16.74 31.39
N ALA A 29 10.81 17.96 31.46
CA ALA A 29 11.10 18.78 30.28
C ALA A 29 12.20 18.15 29.42
N SER A 30 13.25 17.60 30.04
CA SER A 30 14.33 16.89 29.32
C SER A 30 13.85 15.57 28.73
N ILE A 31 12.98 14.80 29.39
CA ILE A 31 12.32 13.63 28.79
C ILE A 31 11.42 14.03 27.62
N VAL A 32 10.64 15.11 27.73
CA VAL A 32 9.80 15.61 26.63
C VAL A 32 10.64 16.12 25.48
N MET A 33 11.77 16.78 25.77
CA MET A 33 12.71 17.26 24.75
C MET A 33 13.43 16.09 24.06
N LEU A 34 13.91 15.11 24.81
CA LEU A 34 14.46 13.86 24.29
C LEU A 34 13.42 13.08 23.50
N TRP A 35 12.17 13.03 23.95
CA TRP A 35 11.06 12.41 23.23
C TRP A 35 10.73 13.18 21.95
N LYS A 36 10.73 14.52 21.97
CA LYS A 36 10.56 15.36 20.78
C LYS A 36 11.71 15.17 19.79
N ILE A 37 12.96 15.13 20.26
CA ILE A 37 14.15 14.85 19.45
C ILE A 37 14.06 13.43 18.88
N PHE A 38 13.73 12.43 19.70
CA PHE A 38 13.56 11.03 19.29
C PHE A 38 12.41 10.86 18.28
N LYS A 39 11.33 11.63 18.43
CA LYS A 39 10.21 11.68 17.47
C LYS A 39 10.59 12.44 16.19
N SER A 40 11.39 13.49 16.29
CA SER A 40 11.96 14.22 15.13
C SER A 40 12.96 13.37 14.35
N VAL A 41 13.67 12.47 15.04
CA VAL A 41 14.68 11.55 14.50
C VAL A 41 14.08 10.17 14.20
N GLN A 42 12.75 9.99 14.22
CA GLN A 42 12.13 8.76 13.70
C GLN A 42 12.36 8.69 12.18
N LYS A 43 13.53 8.16 11.81
CA LYS A 43 13.85 7.82 10.44
C LYS A 43 13.03 6.58 10.10
N TYR A 44 11.89 6.81 9.48
CA TYR A 44 11.12 5.72 8.91
C TYR A 44 11.97 5.13 7.78
N GLU A 45 12.34 3.87 7.92
CA GLU A 45 13.10 3.16 6.89
C GLU A 45 12.12 2.43 5.96
N LEU A 46 12.30 2.65 4.66
CA LEU A 46 11.48 2.05 3.61
C LEU A 46 12.05 0.65 3.28
N PRO A 47 11.36 -0.45 3.62
CA PRO A 47 11.90 -1.79 3.45
C PRO A 47 12.05 -2.15 1.97
N ALA A 48 13.18 -2.75 1.62
CA ALA A 48 13.45 -3.34 0.32
C ALA A 48 13.65 -4.85 0.46
N ARG A 49 13.11 -5.63 -0.47
CA ARG A 49 13.30 -7.08 -0.48
C ARG A 49 14.72 -7.42 -0.91
N ASP A 50 15.32 -8.39 -0.25
CA ASP A 50 16.59 -8.95 -0.67
C ASP A 50 16.39 -9.93 -1.83
N ILE A 51 16.66 -9.46 -3.05
CA ILE A 51 16.52 -10.25 -4.28
C ILE A 51 17.54 -11.38 -4.36
N SER A 52 18.65 -11.30 -3.62
CA SER A 52 19.64 -12.38 -3.56
C SER A 52 19.09 -13.66 -2.89
N LYS A 53 17.95 -13.54 -2.19
CA LYS A 53 17.22 -14.67 -1.60
C LYS A 53 16.29 -15.38 -2.58
N GLY A 54 16.31 -15.01 -3.87
CA GLY A 54 15.51 -15.62 -4.93
C GLY A 54 14.23 -14.87 -5.27
N HIS A 55 13.39 -15.52 -6.08
CA HIS A 55 12.16 -15.00 -6.65
C HIS A 55 11.04 -14.87 -5.59
N ARG A 56 10.04 -14.03 -5.86
CA ARG A 56 8.85 -13.89 -4.99
C ARG A 56 7.78 -14.87 -5.45
N TRP A 57 7.95 -16.13 -5.07
CA TRP A 57 7.07 -17.22 -5.47
C TRP A 57 5.66 -17.07 -4.89
N CYS A 58 4.67 -17.13 -5.77
CA CYS A 58 3.26 -17.20 -5.49
C CYS A 58 2.70 -18.48 -6.13
N PRO A 59 1.78 -19.20 -5.47
CA PRO A 59 1.19 -20.39 -6.07
C PRO A 59 0.41 -20.00 -7.33
N ILE A 60 0.55 -20.82 -8.38
CA ILE A 60 -0.30 -20.74 -9.57
C ILE A 60 -1.63 -21.41 -9.21
N ASP A 61 -2.73 -20.74 -9.52
CA ASP A 61 -4.05 -21.34 -9.40
C ASP A 61 -4.30 -22.23 -10.63
N SER A 62 -4.40 -23.54 -10.39
CA SER A 62 -4.52 -24.61 -11.37
C SER A 62 -5.72 -24.43 -12.32
N PHE A 63 -6.71 -23.61 -11.95
CA PHE A 63 -7.90 -23.33 -12.76
C PHE A 63 -7.82 -22.05 -13.60
N SER A 64 -6.78 -21.22 -13.39
CA SER A 64 -6.75 -19.85 -13.92
C SER A 64 -5.88 -19.67 -15.15
N ASN A 65 -4.75 -20.38 -15.27
CA ASN A 65 -3.77 -20.16 -16.34
C ASN A 65 -2.95 -21.41 -16.65
N THR A 66 -2.83 -21.75 -17.94
CA THR A 66 -1.82 -22.70 -18.41
C THR A 66 -0.46 -22.02 -18.43
N ALA A 67 0.51 -22.53 -17.66
CA ALA A 67 1.87 -22.01 -17.62
C ALA A 67 2.88 -23.14 -17.85
N TYR A 68 4.04 -22.82 -18.41
CA TYR A 68 5.15 -23.74 -18.59
C TYR A 68 6.31 -23.36 -17.65
N CYS A 69 6.99 -24.37 -17.13
CA CYS A 69 8.14 -24.17 -16.24
C CYS A 69 9.33 -23.57 -16.99
N SER A 70 9.84 -22.44 -16.53
CA SER A 70 11.01 -21.74 -17.09
C SER A 70 12.33 -22.52 -16.97
N ILE A 71 12.33 -23.70 -16.33
CA ILE A 71 13.51 -24.56 -16.15
C ILE A 71 13.44 -25.81 -17.00
N CYS A 72 12.39 -26.63 -16.85
CA CYS A 72 12.24 -27.90 -17.57
C CYS A 72 11.35 -27.80 -18.81
N SER A 73 10.71 -26.64 -19.05
CA SER A 73 9.78 -26.37 -20.17
C SER A 73 8.55 -27.27 -20.22
N THR A 74 8.22 -27.98 -19.13
CA THR A 74 7.00 -28.78 -19.04
C THR A 74 5.81 -27.92 -18.62
N LEU A 75 4.60 -28.34 -19.01
CA LEU A 75 3.36 -27.73 -18.56
C LEU A 75 3.24 -27.87 -17.04
N ILE A 76 2.95 -26.77 -16.36
CA ILE A 76 2.73 -26.70 -14.92
C ILE A 76 1.26 -27.05 -14.66
N ILE A 77 1.04 -28.12 -13.91
CA ILE A 77 -0.25 -28.44 -13.31
C ILE A 77 -0.36 -27.72 -11.96
N ASP A 78 0.65 -27.92 -11.11
CA ASP A 78 0.81 -27.23 -9.83
C ASP A 78 2.23 -26.67 -9.73
N GLY A 79 2.34 -25.42 -9.30
CA GLY A 79 3.63 -24.75 -9.21
C GLY A 79 3.52 -23.32 -8.74
N TYR A 80 4.56 -22.56 -9.06
CA TYR A 80 4.73 -21.19 -8.61
C TYR A 80 5.04 -20.26 -9.78
N PHE A 81 4.58 -19.01 -9.66
CA PHE A 81 5.02 -17.91 -10.49
C PHE A 81 5.66 -16.83 -9.62
N CYS A 82 6.61 -16.09 -10.17
CA CYS A 82 7.15 -14.91 -9.49
C CYS A 82 6.28 -13.70 -9.83
N ASP A 83 5.69 -13.07 -8.81
CA ASP A 83 4.86 -11.85 -8.97
C ASP A 83 5.65 -10.59 -9.35
N SER A 84 6.97 -10.70 -9.55
CA SER A 84 7.85 -9.56 -9.84
C SER A 84 8.40 -9.64 -11.26
N CYS A 85 8.94 -10.78 -11.68
CA CYS A 85 9.48 -10.96 -13.03
C CYS A 85 8.61 -11.83 -13.95
N GLY A 86 7.64 -12.59 -13.43
CA GLY A 86 6.80 -13.49 -14.24
C GLY A 86 7.41 -14.86 -14.55
N VAL A 87 8.59 -15.19 -14.01
CA VAL A 87 9.16 -16.55 -14.11
C VAL A 87 8.21 -17.56 -13.46
N CYS A 88 7.96 -18.68 -14.13
CA CYS A 88 7.15 -19.78 -13.60
C CYS A 88 8.01 -21.01 -13.37
N ALA A 89 7.74 -21.77 -12.31
CA ALA A 89 8.43 -23.02 -12.04
C ALA A 89 7.50 -24.02 -11.35
N ASP A 90 7.60 -25.30 -11.72
CA ASP A 90 6.96 -26.37 -10.97
C ASP A 90 7.58 -26.53 -9.57
N TYR A 91 6.93 -27.36 -8.74
CA TYR A 91 7.36 -27.62 -7.36
C TYR A 91 8.79 -28.20 -7.23
N SER A 92 9.26 -28.94 -8.22
CA SER A 92 10.62 -29.50 -8.23
C SER A 92 11.68 -28.50 -8.72
N CYS A 93 11.28 -27.54 -9.55
CA CYS A 93 12.17 -26.64 -10.25
C CYS A 93 12.34 -25.26 -9.58
N TYR A 94 11.43 -24.80 -8.71
CA TYR A 94 11.47 -23.41 -8.20
C TYR A 94 12.79 -23.07 -7.47
N LYS A 95 13.35 -24.01 -6.69
CA LYS A 95 14.67 -23.82 -6.03
C LYS A 95 15.83 -23.76 -7.02
N LYS A 96 15.71 -24.45 -8.17
CA LYS A 96 16.70 -24.35 -9.25
C LYS A 96 16.57 -23.00 -9.94
N ALA A 97 15.34 -22.54 -10.18
CA ALA A 97 15.07 -21.22 -10.74
C ALA A 97 15.65 -20.07 -9.89
N ASP A 98 15.56 -20.15 -8.56
CA ASP A 98 16.22 -19.20 -7.65
C ASP A 98 17.74 -19.09 -7.84
N LYS A 99 18.39 -20.15 -8.33
CA LYS A 99 19.85 -20.20 -8.52
C LYS A 99 20.27 -19.81 -9.94
N THR A 100 19.44 -20.14 -10.94
CA THR A 100 19.83 -20.04 -12.36
C THR A 100 19.21 -18.85 -13.08
N LEU A 101 18.09 -18.32 -12.58
CA LEU A 101 17.36 -17.22 -13.22
C LEU A 101 17.39 -16.00 -12.29
N GLN A 102 17.68 -14.82 -12.85
CA GLN A 102 17.65 -13.59 -12.08
C GLN A 102 16.21 -13.06 -11.95
N CYS A 103 15.91 -12.43 -10.83
CA CYS A 103 14.63 -11.75 -10.60
C CYS A 103 14.74 -10.26 -10.97
N LYS A 104 13.59 -9.57 -11.01
CA LYS A 104 13.49 -8.13 -11.26
C LYS A 104 14.31 -7.35 -10.22
N ALA A 105 15.32 -6.62 -10.68
CA ALA A 105 16.23 -5.86 -9.82
C ALA A 105 15.50 -4.72 -9.09
N LEU A 106 15.88 -4.44 -7.86
CA LEU A 106 15.37 -3.24 -7.15
C LEU A 106 16.27 -2.03 -7.34
N SER A 107 17.56 -2.27 -7.53
CA SER A 107 18.65 -1.31 -7.61
C SER A 107 19.69 -1.83 -8.60
N SER A 108 20.38 -0.93 -9.29
CA SER A 108 21.45 -1.23 -10.25
C SER A 108 22.47 -0.09 -10.26
N ASP A 109 23.75 -0.40 -10.41
CA ASP A 109 24.77 0.61 -10.68
C ASP A 109 24.87 0.94 -12.19
N ASP A 110 24.30 0.08 -13.04
CA ASP A 110 24.28 0.25 -14.49
C ASP A 110 23.15 1.18 -14.92
N CYS A 111 23.53 2.37 -15.42
CA CYS A 111 22.61 3.35 -15.97
C CYS A 111 22.04 2.96 -17.34
N SER A 112 22.69 2.03 -18.07
CA SER A 112 22.28 1.51 -19.38
C SER A 112 21.52 0.19 -19.24
N MET A 113 20.41 0.23 -18.49
CA MET A 113 19.60 -0.95 -18.18
C MET A 113 19.18 -1.73 -19.43
N LYS A 114 19.71 -2.94 -19.56
CA LYS A 114 19.26 -3.90 -20.58
C LYS A 114 17.85 -4.40 -20.31
N HIS A 115 17.18 -4.86 -21.36
CA HIS A 115 15.94 -5.60 -21.19
C HIS A 115 16.14 -6.84 -20.31
N HIS A 116 15.27 -7.02 -19.32
CA HIS A 116 15.16 -8.26 -18.57
C HIS A 116 14.11 -9.14 -19.26
N TRP A 117 14.55 -9.96 -20.21
CA TRP A 117 13.69 -10.89 -20.95
C TRP A 117 13.37 -12.13 -20.13
N VAL A 118 12.10 -12.51 -20.12
CA VAL A 118 11.57 -13.74 -19.55
C VAL A 118 10.93 -14.52 -20.69
N LYS A 119 11.27 -15.81 -20.78
CA LYS A 119 10.85 -16.67 -21.87
C LYS A 119 9.45 -17.23 -21.60
N GLY A 120 8.57 -17.12 -22.60
CA GLY A 120 7.21 -17.66 -22.67
C GLY A 120 6.27 -17.14 -21.59
N ASN A 121 5.21 -17.93 -21.33
CA ASN A 121 4.10 -17.58 -20.45
C ASN A 121 3.50 -16.20 -20.76
N ILE A 122 3.37 -15.92 -22.06
CA ILE A 122 2.89 -14.64 -22.57
C ILE A 122 1.37 -14.63 -22.46
N PRO A 123 0.77 -13.53 -22.00
CA PRO A 123 -0.68 -13.39 -21.99
C PRO A 123 -1.28 -13.58 -23.39
N ALA A 124 -2.49 -14.12 -23.46
CA ALA A 124 -3.20 -14.29 -24.72
C ALA A 124 -3.35 -12.94 -25.46
N LEU A 125 -3.41 -13.00 -26.79
CA LEU A 125 -3.64 -11.84 -27.67
C LEU A 125 -2.57 -10.74 -27.59
N CYS A 126 -1.32 -11.11 -27.26
CA CYS A 126 -0.19 -10.20 -27.39
C CYS A 126 0.39 -10.25 -28.82
N SER A 127 0.75 -9.10 -29.37
CA SER A 127 1.49 -8.99 -30.63
C SER A 127 2.96 -8.68 -30.39
N CYS A 128 3.80 -9.09 -31.33
CA CYS A 128 5.24 -8.82 -31.33
C CYS A 128 5.52 -7.33 -31.57
N ASP A 129 6.30 -6.70 -30.71
CA ASP A 129 6.72 -5.29 -30.84
C ASP A 129 7.65 -5.01 -32.04
N VAL A 130 8.04 -6.03 -32.82
CA VAL A 130 8.91 -5.90 -34.00
C VAL A 130 8.15 -6.12 -35.31
N CYS A 131 7.40 -7.23 -35.41
CA CYS A 131 6.74 -7.63 -36.65
C CYS A 131 5.21 -7.54 -36.59
N GLU A 132 4.65 -7.14 -35.45
CA GLU A 132 3.22 -6.95 -35.19
C GLU A 132 2.35 -8.21 -35.28
N ALA A 133 2.92 -9.38 -35.60
CA ALA A 133 2.22 -10.66 -35.60
C ALA A 133 2.00 -11.20 -34.18
N ASP A 134 0.98 -12.07 -34.02
CA ASP A 134 0.62 -12.67 -32.73
C ASP A 134 1.77 -13.48 -32.11
N CYS A 135 1.96 -13.30 -30.81
CA CYS A 135 2.90 -14.06 -29.97
C CYS A 135 2.16 -15.04 -29.06
N GLY A 136 2.86 -16.09 -28.62
CA GLY A 136 2.31 -17.06 -27.66
C GLY A 136 1.19 -17.92 -28.22
N THR A 137 1.06 -18.01 -29.55
CA THR A 137 0.11 -18.90 -30.25
C THR A 137 0.53 -20.36 -30.18
N GLU A 138 1.83 -20.62 -30.11
CA GLU A 138 2.41 -21.96 -30.00
C GLU A 138 2.50 -22.43 -28.54
N ALA A 139 2.15 -23.71 -28.31
CA ALA A 139 2.24 -24.34 -27.00
C ALA A 139 3.70 -24.45 -26.54
N GLY A 140 4.08 -23.68 -25.50
CA GLY A 140 5.38 -23.80 -24.84
C GLY A 140 6.06 -22.47 -24.52
N LEU A 141 7.36 -22.54 -24.25
CA LEU A 141 8.21 -21.37 -23.97
C LEU A 141 9.04 -21.02 -25.20
N LEU A 142 8.50 -20.19 -26.10
CA LEU A 142 9.16 -19.86 -27.37
C LEU A 142 9.54 -18.38 -27.43
N ASP A 143 8.54 -17.53 -27.30
CA ASP A 143 8.65 -16.08 -27.37
C ASP A 143 9.12 -15.47 -26.04
N PHE A 144 9.35 -14.17 -26.01
CA PHE A 144 9.91 -13.46 -24.86
C PHE A 144 9.06 -12.26 -24.50
N HIS A 145 8.98 -11.95 -23.21
CA HIS A 145 8.46 -10.69 -22.72
C HIS A 145 9.45 -10.02 -21.77
N CYS A 146 9.49 -8.70 -21.74
CA CYS A 146 10.37 -7.98 -20.82
C CYS A 146 9.61 -7.59 -19.55
N CYS A 147 10.09 -7.99 -18.37
CA CYS A 147 9.41 -7.70 -17.10
C CYS A 147 9.47 -6.23 -16.64
N TRP A 148 10.15 -5.36 -17.40
CA TRP A 148 10.17 -3.91 -17.19
C TRP A 148 9.25 -3.19 -18.17
N CYS A 149 9.59 -3.18 -19.46
CA CYS A 149 8.81 -2.44 -20.46
C CYS A 149 7.52 -3.16 -20.92
N GLN A 150 7.30 -4.41 -20.51
CA GLN A 150 6.14 -5.23 -20.87
C GLN A 150 5.98 -5.52 -22.36
N ARG A 151 7.01 -5.25 -23.17
CA ARG A 151 7.07 -5.60 -24.58
C ARG A 151 7.18 -7.10 -24.76
N VAL A 152 6.59 -7.60 -25.83
CA VAL A 152 6.56 -9.02 -26.22
C VAL A 152 7.21 -9.15 -27.59
N VAL A 153 8.10 -10.12 -27.75
CA VAL A 153 8.80 -10.35 -29.01
C VAL A 153 8.97 -11.82 -29.30
N HIS A 154 8.87 -12.19 -30.57
CA HIS A 154 9.23 -13.54 -31.00
C HIS A 154 10.71 -13.81 -30.78
N LYS A 155 11.07 -15.09 -30.61
CA LYS A 155 12.47 -15.53 -30.54
C LYS A 155 13.32 -14.99 -31.69
N ASN A 156 12.80 -15.03 -32.92
CA ASN A 156 13.52 -14.59 -34.12
C ASN A 156 13.57 -13.06 -34.24
N CYS A 157 12.68 -12.34 -33.56
CA CYS A 157 12.63 -10.89 -33.55
C CYS A 157 13.51 -10.26 -32.46
N LEU A 158 13.99 -11.05 -31.50
CA LEU A 158 14.73 -10.56 -30.33
C LEU A 158 15.98 -9.74 -30.71
N ASN A 159 16.69 -10.14 -31.77
CA ASN A 159 17.89 -9.44 -32.25
C ASN A 159 17.60 -8.11 -32.94
N ASN A 160 16.35 -7.85 -33.31
CA ASN A 160 15.91 -6.59 -33.94
C ASN A 160 15.44 -5.57 -32.89
N MET A 161 15.41 -5.93 -31.60
CA MET A 161 15.09 -5.02 -30.51
C MET A 161 16.30 -4.22 -30.07
N SER A 162 16.06 -3.02 -29.54
CA SER A 162 17.08 -2.26 -28.82
C SER A 162 17.63 -3.06 -27.65
N GLU A 163 18.95 -3.02 -27.42
CA GLU A 163 19.55 -3.66 -26.25
C GLU A 163 19.12 -3.00 -24.93
N THR A 164 18.92 -1.69 -24.96
CA THR A 164 18.55 -0.86 -23.81
C THR A 164 17.04 -0.79 -23.63
N CYS A 165 16.57 -1.04 -22.41
CA CYS A 165 15.16 -0.93 -22.04
C CYS A 165 14.79 0.53 -21.71
N ASP A 166 13.77 1.04 -22.37
CA ASP A 166 13.19 2.38 -22.14
C ASP A 166 12.07 2.39 -21.08
N PHE A 167 11.83 1.26 -20.40
CA PHE A 167 10.72 1.00 -19.48
C PHE A 167 9.30 1.09 -20.07
N GLY A 168 9.20 1.20 -21.39
CA GLY A 168 7.93 1.12 -22.13
C GLY A 168 6.95 2.27 -21.86
N ARG A 169 5.69 2.05 -22.25
CA ARG A 169 4.60 3.04 -22.18
C ARG A 169 4.43 3.69 -20.82
N PHE A 170 4.61 2.92 -19.74
CA PHE A 170 4.37 3.36 -18.36
C PHE A 170 5.65 3.82 -17.64
N ARG A 171 6.73 4.13 -18.37
CA ARG A 171 8.03 4.55 -17.82
C ARG A 171 7.97 5.72 -16.83
N SER A 172 6.98 6.61 -16.98
CA SER A 172 6.80 7.77 -16.10
C SER A 172 6.42 7.37 -14.67
N PHE A 173 5.81 6.20 -14.48
CA PHE A 173 5.38 5.68 -13.18
C PHE A 173 6.46 4.84 -12.48
N ILE A 174 7.44 4.35 -13.23
CA ILE A 174 8.45 3.42 -12.72
C ILE A 174 9.59 4.22 -12.09
N VAL A 175 10.07 3.81 -10.92
CA VAL A 175 11.37 4.22 -10.37
C VAL A 175 12.42 3.21 -10.89
N PRO A 176 13.27 3.58 -11.87
CA PRO A 176 14.24 2.66 -12.44
C PRO A 176 15.20 2.09 -11.40
N PRO A 177 15.73 0.87 -11.56
CA PRO A 177 16.73 0.33 -10.65
C PRO A 177 17.97 1.22 -10.51
N PHE A 178 18.45 1.84 -11.58
CA PHE A 178 19.60 2.77 -11.51
C PHE A 178 19.33 4.06 -10.74
N CYS A 179 18.07 4.34 -10.43
CA CYS A 179 17.69 5.47 -9.60
C CYS A 179 17.66 5.10 -8.11
N VAL A 180 17.77 3.82 -7.74
CA VAL A 180 17.59 3.37 -6.34
C VAL A 180 18.93 2.93 -5.78
N THR A 181 19.29 3.42 -4.60
CA THR A 181 20.40 2.90 -3.80
C THR A 181 19.86 2.20 -2.56
N LEU A 182 20.39 1.01 -2.27
CA LEU A 182 20.00 0.21 -1.11
C LEU A 182 21.10 0.18 -0.06
N LYS A 183 20.69 0.12 1.21
CA LYS A 183 21.60 -0.12 2.34
C LYS A 183 21.10 -1.24 3.23
N LYS A 184 22.02 -1.97 3.87
CA LYS A 184 21.70 -2.94 4.93
C LYS A 184 21.69 -2.24 6.28
N VAL A 185 20.57 -2.33 6.99
CA VAL A 185 20.39 -1.75 8.32
C VAL A 185 20.03 -2.83 9.34
N GLY A 186 20.23 -2.52 10.62
CA GLY A 186 19.92 -3.41 11.73
C GLY A 186 21.13 -4.19 12.29
N LEU A 187 20.91 -4.80 13.44
CA LEU A 187 21.92 -5.59 14.17
C LEU A 187 22.22 -6.91 13.48
N LYS A 188 23.39 -7.50 13.78
CA LYS A 188 23.81 -8.82 13.27
C LYS A 188 22.71 -9.86 13.55
N GLY A 189 22.27 -10.58 12.52
CA GLY A 189 21.16 -11.55 12.58
C GLY A 189 19.76 -10.98 12.32
N ARG A 190 19.57 -9.66 12.35
CA ARG A 190 18.31 -8.96 12.00
C ARG A 190 18.50 -7.90 10.91
N ARG A 191 19.56 -8.04 10.12
CA ARG A 191 19.84 -7.12 9.01
C ARG A 191 18.77 -7.25 7.94
N HIS A 192 18.29 -6.11 7.46
CA HIS A 192 17.37 -6.04 6.33
C HIS A 192 17.79 -4.91 5.39
N LEU A 193 17.35 -5.00 4.13
CA LEU A 193 17.61 -3.96 3.14
C LEU A 193 16.54 -2.89 3.24
N VAL A 194 16.97 -1.65 3.05
CA VAL A 194 16.09 -0.49 2.97
C VAL A 194 16.55 0.39 1.82
N VAL A 195 15.61 1.14 1.25
CA VAL A 195 15.95 2.18 0.27
C VAL A 195 16.64 3.33 1.01
N ASP A 196 17.81 3.72 0.52
CA ASP A 196 18.61 4.80 1.11
C ASP A 196 18.42 6.13 0.37
N GLU A 197 18.57 6.09 -0.94
CA GLU A 197 18.52 7.26 -1.83
C GLU A 197 17.74 6.92 -3.09
N VAL A 198 17.05 7.94 -3.64
CA VAL A 198 16.39 7.86 -4.94
C VAL A 198 16.83 9.05 -5.80
N LYS A 199 17.48 8.78 -6.93
CA LYS A 199 17.95 9.78 -7.90
C LYS A 199 16.90 10.00 -8.99
N LEU A 200 16.87 11.20 -9.57
CA LEU A 200 15.99 11.46 -10.71
C LEU A 200 16.49 10.72 -11.97
N PRO A 201 15.59 10.12 -12.76
CA PRO A 201 15.97 9.54 -14.04
C PRO A 201 16.33 10.64 -15.06
N PRO A 202 17.08 10.30 -16.13
CA PRO A 202 17.49 11.27 -17.17
C PRO A 202 16.35 11.67 -18.14
N TYR A 203 15.16 11.10 -18.00
CA TYR A 203 14.02 11.34 -18.89
C TYR A 203 12.88 12.10 -18.19
N ARG A 204 12.06 12.78 -19.00
CA ARG A 204 10.84 13.50 -18.57
C ARG A 204 9.70 13.26 -19.59
N PRO A 205 8.42 13.39 -19.18
CA PRO A 205 7.95 13.61 -17.80
C PRO A 205 8.16 12.36 -16.92
N TRP A 206 8.32 12.56 -15.61
CA TRP A 206 8.42 11.50 -14.61
C TRP A 206 7.55 11.85 -13.41
N SER A 207 6.63 10.96 -13.04
CA SER A 207 5.71 11.12 -11.92
C SER A 207 5.51 9.74 -11.30
N PRO A 208 6.41 9.33 -10.38
CA PRO A 208 6.50 7.96 -9.92
C PRO A 208 5.23 7.54 -9.18
N LEU A 209 4.77 6.31 -9.46
CA LEU A 209 3.59 5.72 -8.84
C LEU A 209 4.01 4.81 -7.68
N ILE A 210 3.51 5.09 -6.49
CA ILE A 210 3.67 4.22 -5.32
C ILE A 210 2.33 3.51 -5.07
N VAL A 211 2.35 2.19 -5.03
CA VAL A 211 1.15 1.39 -4.79
C VAL A 211 1.14 0.96 -3.34
N ILE A 212 0.09 1.35 -2.62
CA ILE A 212 -0.09 1.04 -1.21
C ILE A 212 -1.40 0.28 -1.07
N GLY A 213 -1.35 -0.93 -0.53
CA GLY A 213 -2.56 -1.73 -0.29
C GLY A 213 -2.41 -2.60 0.94
N ASN A 214 -3.51 -3.08 1.50
CA ASN A 214 -3.47 -4.13 2.52
C ASN A 214 -3.84 -5.45 1.87
N ARG A 215 -2.97 -6.45 1.92
CA ARG A 215 -3.23 -7.75 1.29
C ARG A 215 -4.51 -8.45 1.74
N LYS A 216 -5.03 -8.13 2.94
CA LYS A 216 -6.28 -8.72 3.47
C LYS A 216 -7.54 -7.98 3.02
N SER A 217 -7.41 -6.79 2.41
CA SER A 217 -8.55 -6.02 1.91
C SER A 217 -9.27 -6.74 0.76
N GLY A 218 -10.57 -6.51 0.65
CA GLY A 218 -11.38 -7.08 -0.43
C GLY A 218 -11.36 -8.61 -0.45
N ASN A 219 -11.47 -9.31 0.69
CA ASN A 219 -11.34 -10.78 0.77
C ASN A 219 -10.08 -11.30 0.06
N TYR A 220 -8.93 -10.72 0.39
CA TYR A 220 -7.64 -11.08 -0.21
C TYR A 220 -7.45 -10.64 -1.67
N GLU A 221 -8.37 -9.88 -2.28
CA GLU A 221 -8.13 -9.21 -3.57
C GLU A 221 -6.96 -8.22 -3.50
N GLY A 222 -6.70 -7.62 -2.33
CA GLY A 222 -5.55 -6.74 -2.12
C GLY A 222 -4.21 -7.41 -2.42
N GLU A 223 -4.08 -8.70 -2.13
CA GLU A 223 -2.88 -9.48 -2.47
C GLU A 223 -2.70 -9.57 -4.00
N ASN A 224 -3.76 -9.84 -4.75
CA ASN A 224 -3.72 -9.92 -6.21
C ASN A 224 -3.34 -8.58 -6.85
N VAL A 225 -3.84 -7.47 -6.31
CA VAL A 225 -3.44 -6.13 -6.72
C VAL A 225 -1.95 -5.90 -6.48
N LEU A 226 -1.47 -6.15 -5.27
CA LEU A 226 -0.06 -5.96 -4.93
C LEU A 226 0.85 -6.82 -5.81
N ARG A 227 0.47 -8.07 -6.07
CA ARG A 227 1.20 -8.98 -6.98
C ARG A 227 1.26 -8.41 -8.40
N ALA A 228 0.12 -8.05 -8.98
CA ALA A 228 0.09 -7.60 -10.36
C ALA A 228 0.86 -6.29 -10.57
N PHE A 229 0.80 -5.34 -9.64
CA PHE A 229 1.58 -4.10 -9.76
C PHE A 229 3.09 -4.31 -9.61
N ARG A 230 3.57 -5.36 -8.93
CA ARG A 230 5.01 -5.70 -8.88
C ARG A 230 5.54 -6.19 -10.23
N CYS A 231 4.70 -6.81 -11.06
CA CYS A 231 5.06 -7.16 -12.44
C CYS A 231 5.35 -5.90 -13.29
N TYR A 232 4.66 -4.78 -13.03
CA TYR A 232 4.78 -3.56 -13.84
C TYR A 232 5.78 -2.55 -13.27
N LEU A 233 5.78 -2.32 -11.95
CA LEU A 233 6.62 -1.32 -11.30
C LEU A 233 7.90 -1.91 -10.73
N ASN A 234 8.82 -1.07 -10.24
CA ASN A 234 9.88 -1.57 -9.38
C ASN A 234 9.23 -2.19 -8.13
N PRO A 235 9.53 -3.44 -7.75
CA PRO A 235 8.84 -4.10 -6.64
C PRO A 235 8.93 -3.35 -5.29
N ALA A 236 9.91 -2.46 -5.12
CA ALA A 236 10.02 -1.60 -3.95
C ALA A 236 8.95 -0.48 -3.91
N GLN A 237 8.33 -0.14 -5.05
CA GLN A 237 7.22 0.82 -5.14
C GLN A 237 5.87 0.24 -4.65
N VAL A 238 5.81 -1.07 -4.40
CA VAL A 238 4.55 -1.76 -4.06
C VAL A 238 4.58 -2.25 -2.61
N ILE A 239 3.91 -1.47 -1.75
CA ILE A 239 3.97 -1.61 -0.29
C ILE A 239 2.69 -2.25 0.25
N ASP A 240 2.89 -3.30 1.06
CA ASP A 240 1.82 -3.95 1.80
C ASP A 240 1.68 -3.33 3.21
N LEU A 241 0.52 -2.74 3.48
CA LEU A 241 0.16 -2.15 4.77
C LEU A 241 -0.06 -3.19 5.87
N HIS A 242 -0.18 -4.47 5.53
CA HIS A 242 -0.18 -5.52 6.54
C HIS A 242 1.18 -5.63 7.26
N ASP A 243 2.27 -5.38 6.54
CA ASP A 243 3.64 -5.51 7.05
C ASP A 243 4.24 -4.18 7.51
N VAL A 244 3.77 -3.08 6.91
CA VAL A 244 4.40 -1.77 7.02
C VAL A 244 3.34 -0.70 7.31
N LYS A 245 3.62 0.23 8.23
CA LYS A 245 2.71 1.36 8.46
C LYS A 245 2.80 2.38 7.32
N PRO A 246 1.72 3.14 7.01
CA PRO A 246 1.72 4.13 5.95
C PRO A 246 2.84 5.16 6.05
N GLU A 247 3.25 5.57 7.26
CA GLU A 247 4.32 6.56 7.43
C GLU A 247 5.66 6.08 6.89
N LYS A 248 5.90 4.76 6.93
CA LYS A 248 7.07 4.13 6.30
C LYS A 248 6.90 4.00 4.79
N ALA A 249 5.71 3.65 4.31
CA ALA A 249 5.43 3.57 2.88
C ALA A 249 5.61 4.93 2.18
N LEU A 250 5.17 6.01 2.84
CA LEU A 250 5.23 7.39 2.36
C LEU A 250 6.65 7.98 2.34
N GLN A 251 7.66 7.27 2.86
CA GLN A 251 9.05 7.70 2.74
C GLN A 251 9.53 7.80 1.30
N TRP A 252 8.91 7.08 0.36
CA TRP A 252 9.10 7.32 -1.06
C TRP A 252 8.97 8.80 -1.44
N CYS A 253 7.97 9.50 -0.89
CA CYS A 253 7.75 10.92 -1.20
C CYS A 253 8.76 11.85 -0.52
N LYS A 254 9.40 11.41 0.57
CA LYS A 254 10.49 12.16 1.20
C LYS A 254 11.84 11.93 0.52
N LEU A 255 12.03 10.74 -0.06
CA LEU A 255 13.22 10.41 -0.84
C LEU A 255 13.19 11.03 -2.24
N ILE A 256 12.00 11.27 -2.79
CA ILE A 256 11.78 11.88 -4.09
C ILE A 256 11.33 13.34 -3.85
N THR A 257 12.27 14.23 -3.54
CA THR A 257 11.96 15.59 -3.06
C THR A 257 11.50 16.55 -4.17
N ASP A 258 11.95 16.34 -5.40
CA ASP A 258 11.77 17.33 -6.48
C ASP A 258 10.66 16.95 -7.47
N GLN A 259 9.82 15.98 -7.12
CA GLN A 259 8.75 15.49 -7.99
C GLN A 259 7.49 15.14 -7.20
N VAL A 260 6.34 15.41 -7.81
CA VAL A 260 5.06 14.98 -7.25
C VAL A 260 4.88 13.48 -7.47
N CYS A 261 4.92 12.73 -6.36
CA CYS A 261 4.57 11.32 -6.35
C CYS A 261 3.05 11.14 -6.53
N ARG A 262 2.67 10.09 -7.25
CA ARG A 262 1.31 9.57 -7.28
C ARG A 262 1.24 8.35 -6.37
N ILE A 263 0.17 8.23 -5.61
CA ILE A 263 -0.03 7.12 -4.68
C ILE A 263 -1.35 6.44 -5.02
N LEU A 264 -1.28 5.21 -5.50
CA LEU A 264 -2.48 4.37 -5.66
C LEU A 264 -2.74 3.65 -4.34
N VAL A 265 -3.87 3.96 -3.70
CA VAL A 265 -4.31 3.29 -2.47
C VAL A 265 -5.35 2.22 -2.81
N ALA A 266 -4.96 0.96 -2.68
CA ALA A 266 -5.83 -0.20 -2.88
C ALA A 266 -6.48 -0.63 -1.55
N GLY A 267 -7.75 -0.28 -1.36
CA GLY A 267 -8.45 -0.49 -0.10
C GLY A 267 -9.86 0.09 -0.08
N GLY A 268 -10.46 0.14 1.11
CA GLY A 268 -11.70 0.89 1.36
C GLY A 268 -11.42 2.26 1.98
N ASP A 269 -12.47 3.00 2.33
CA ASP A 269 -12.35 4.37 2.87
C ASP A 269 -11.47 4.46 4.13
N GLY A 270 -11.50 3.43 4.99
CA GLY A 270 -10.63 3.37 6.17
C GLY A 270 -9.13 3.30 5.82
N THR A 271 -8.76 2.54 4.79
CA THR A 271 -7.38 2.45 4.30
C THR A 271 -6.95 3.77 3.67
N VAL A 272 -7.80 4.37 2.84
CA VAL A 272 -7.55 5.68 2.22
C VAL A 272 -7.37 6.75 3.29
N GLY A 273 -8.27 6.81 4.28
CA GLY A 273 -8.16 7.74 5.40
C GLY A 273 -6.91 7.54 6.25
N TRP A 274 -6.47 6.30 6.45
CA TRP A 274 -5.22 6.02 7.17
C TRP A 274 -3.99 6.58 6.44
N VAL A 275 -3.93 6.42 5.12
CA VAL A 275 -2.86 6.99 4.29
C VAL A 275 -2.91 8.53 4.29
N LEU A 276 -4.10 9.12 4.13
CA LEU A 276 -4.29 10.58 4.17
C LEU A 276 -3.84 11.18 5.53
N ASN A 277 -4.19 10.55 6.65
CA ASN A 277 -3.72 10.95 7.98
C ASN A 277 -2.20 10.88 8.11
N ALA A 278 -1.57 9.88 7.50
CA ALA A 278 -0.12 9.74 7.53
C ALA A 278 0.57 10.80 6.66
N ILE A 279 -0.02 11.21 5.53
CA ILE A 279 0.47 12.33 4.72
C ILE A 279 0.50 13.62 5.54
N ASP A 280 -0.62 13.96 6.20
CA ASP A 280 -0.69 15.13 7.08
C ASP A 280 0.33 15.07 8.22
N SER A 281 0.42 13.90 8.87
CA SER A 281 1.30 13.73 10.04
C SER A 281 2.78 13.85 9.68
N LEU A 282 3.14 13.59 8.43
CA LEU A 282 4.51 13.65 7.95
C LEU A 282 4.91 15.00 7.35
N ASN A 283 3.97 15.93 7.13
CA ASN A 283 4.15 17.18 6.41
C ASN A 283 4.97 16.98 5.12
N ILE A 284 4.45 16.15 4.22
CA ILE A 284 5.15 15.80 2.97
C ILE A 284 5.02 16.94 1.96
N GLU A 285 6.16 17.41 1.46
CA GLU A 285 6.25 18.38 0.36
C GLU A 285 7.21 17.84 -0.72
N PRO A 286 6.84 17.91 -2.02
CA PRO A 286 5.55 18.35 -2.55
C PRO A 286 4.41 17.38 -2.19
N LEU A 287 3.18 17.90 -2.10
CA LEU A 287 2.02 17.10 -1.69
C LEU A 287 1.74 15.98 -2.73
N PRO A 288 1.73 14.71 -2.32
CA PRO A 288 1.48 13.61 -3.24
C PRO A 288 0.02 13.57 -3.70
N GLN A 289 -0.21 13.11 -4.92
CA GLN A 289 -1.54 12.91 -5.50
C GLN A 289 -2.04 11.50 -5.17
N ILE A 290 -3.29 11.38 -4.69
CA ILE A 290 -3.90 10.09 -4.33
C ILE A 290 -4.84 9.62 -5.44
N CYS A 291 -4.69 8.35 -5.82
CA CYS A 291 -5.63 7.59 -6.63
C CYS A 291 -6.20 6.45 -5.79
N ILE A 292 -7.45 6.05 -6.00
CA ILE A 292 -8.11 5.02 -5.18
C ILE A 292 -8.43 3.81 -6.04
N LEU A 293 -8.04 2.61 -5.60
CA LEU A 293 -8.55 1.36 -6.14
C LEU A 293 -9.55 0.77 -5.12
N PRO A 294 -10.86 0.78 -5.42
CA PRO A 294 -11.92 0.50 -4.44
C PRO A 294 -12.08 -1.00 -4.13
N LEU A 295 -11.33 -1.51 -3.15
CA LEU A 295 -11.39 -2.90 -2.67
C LEU A 295 -12.34 -3.11 -1.47
N GLY A 296 -12.95 -2.04 -0.95
CA GLY A 296 -13.87 -2.10 0.18
C GLY A 296 -15.32 -2.38 -0.22
N THR A 297 -16.20 -2.41 0.78
CA THR A 297 -17.65 -2.51 0.56
C THR A 297 -18.34 -1.14 0.47
N GLY A 298 -17.85 -0.17 1.25
CA GLY A 298 -18.29 1.23 1.34
C GLY A 298 -17.81 2.05 0.15
N ASN A 299 -16.51 2.32 0.01
CA ASN A 299 -15.86 3.01 -1.14
C ASN A 299 -16.53 4.34 -1.55
N ASP A 300 -17.03 5.11 -0.58
CA ASP A 300 -17.74 6.35 -0.87
C ASP A 300 -16.81 7.41 -1.47
N LEU A 301 -15.56 7.49 -0.97
CA LEU A 301 -14.54 8.39 -1.54
C LEU A 301 -14.26 8.06 -3.00
N ALA A 302 -14.12 6.77 -3.31
CA ALA A 302 -13.81 6.34 -4.68
C ALA A 302 -14.94 6.71 -5.64
N ARG A 303 -16.21 6.57 -5.21
CA ARG A 303 -17.38 6.93 -6.03
C ARG A 303 -17.43 8.42 -6.33
N ILE A 304 -17.31 9.25 -5.29
CA ILE A 304 -17.41 10.70 -5.42
C ILE A 304 -16.25 11.25 -6.27
N LEU A 305 -15.05 10.67 -6.13
CA LEU A 305 -13.87 11.07 -6.88
C LEU A 305 -13.76 10.39 -8.27
N GLY A 306 -14.76 9.62 -8.69
CA GLY A 306 -14.80 9.04 -10.05
C GLY A 306 -13.93 7.80 -10.28
N TRP A 307 -13.40 7.16 -9.23
CA TRP A 307 -12.62 5.91 -9.31
C TRP A 307 -13.51 4.64 -9.34
N GLY A 308 -14.82 4.81 -9.27
CA GLY A 308 -15.80 3.73 -9.43
C GLY A 308 -16.29 3.14 -8.11
N HIS A 309 -17.27 2.23 -8.23
CA HIS A 309 -18.04 1.74 -7.09
C HIS A 309 -17.35 0.61 -6.33
N ARG A 310 -16.81 -0.38 -7.07
CA ARG A 310 -16.12 -1.56 -6.57
C ARG A 310 -15.25 -2.16 -7.65
N TYR A 311 -14.16 -2.76 -7.23
CA TYR A 311 -13.34 -3.64 -8.04
C TYR A 311 -14.14 -4.90 -8.45
N SER A 312 -14.11 -5.25 -9.74
CA SER A 312 -14.91 -6.33 -10.34
C SER A 312 -14.26 -7.72 -10.25
N GLY A 313 -13.04 -7.84 -9.71
CA GLY A 313 -12.30 -9.10 -9.61
C GLY A 313 -11.26 -9.29 -10.72
N GLU A 314 -11.51 -8.76 -11.91
CA GLU A 314 -10.57 -8.80 -13.05
C GLU A 314 -9.63 -7.58 -13.02
N LEU A 315 -8.32 -7.83 -12.86
CA LEU A 315 -7.32 -6.78 -12.74
C LEU A 315 -6.67 -6.47 -14.08
N GLU A 316 -7.14 -5.43 -14.76
CA GLU A 316 -6.48 -4.89 -15.94
C GLU A 316 -5.48 -3.78 -15.53
N VAL A 317 -4.26 -4.16 -15.12
CA VAL A 317 -3.25 -3.18 -14.65
C VAL A 317 -2.99 -2.07 -15.67
N ARG A 318 -2.88 -2.41 -16.96
CA ARG A 318 -2.64 -1.44 -18.04
C ARG A 318 -3.75 -0.37 -18.08
N LYS A 319 -5.00 -0.78 -17.97
CA LYS A 319 -6.18 0.10 -17.95
C LYS A 319 -6.18 1.00 -16.72
N ILE A 320 -5.80 0.48 -15.55
CA ILE A 320 -5.69 1.30 -14.34
C ILE A 320 -4.55 2.33 -14.48
N LEU A 321 -3.41 1.93 -15.03
CA LEU A 321 -2.29 2.86 -15.29
C LEU A 321 -2.69 3.95 -16.30
N ASP A 322 -3.46 3.60 -17.33
CA ASP A 322 -4.01 4.57 -18.30
C ASP A 322 -5.00 5.54 -17.66
N GLN A 323 -5.90 5.04 -16.81
CA GLN A 323 -6.82 5.85 -16.02
C GLN A 323 -6.06 6.81 -15.10
N ILE A 324 -5.02 6.34 -14.41
CA ILE A 324 -4.17 7.20 -13.57
C ILE A 324 -3.48 8.26 -14.44
N SER A 325 -2.93 7.89 -15.60
CA SER A 325 -2.23 8.81 -16.50
C SER A 325 -3.14 9.96 -16.98
N SER A 326 -4.39 9.64 -17.31
CA SER A 326 -5.38 10.59 -17.83
C SER A 326 -6.24 11.28 -16.76
N ALA A 327 -6.10 10.91 -15.48
CA ALA A 327 -6.92 11.46 -14.40
C ALA A 327 -6.67 12.95 -14.16
N SER A 328 -7.76 13.68 -13.88
CA SER A 328 -7.71 15.07 -13.42
C SER A 328 -7.46 15.18 -11.93
N ILE A 329 -6.76 16.23 -11.51
CA ILE A 329 -6.48 16.50 -10.10
C ILE A 329 -7.63 17.29 -9.49
N THR A 330 -8.12 16.85 -8.33
CA THR A 330 -9.15 17.54 -7.55
C THR A 330 -8.69 17.68 -6.11
N ARG A 331 -9.03 18.81 -5.47
CA ARG A 331 -8.76 19.02 -4.04
C ARG A 331 -9.82 18.32 -3.19
N LEU A 332 -9.39 17.70 -2.09
CA LEU A 332 -10.27 17.05 -1.12
C LEU A 332 -10.26 17.83 0.18
N ASP A 333 -11.42 18.36 0.57
CA ASP A 333 -11.60 18.97 1.88
C ASP A 333 -11.73 17.89 2.96
N ARG A 334 -11.11 18.14 4.11
CA ARG A 334 -11.04 17.17 5.22
C ARG A 334 -11.44 17.82 6.53
N TRP A 335 -12.27 17.13 7.29
CA TRP A 335 -12.88 17.68 8.49
C TRP A 335 -12.07 17.28 9.71
N LYS A 336 -11.69 18.27 10.53
CA LYS A 336 -11.07 18.03 11.83
C LYS A 336 -12.12 18.11 12.94
N ILE A 337 -12.44 16.99 13.56
CA ILE A 337 -13.42 16.88 14.64
C ILE A 337 -12.69 16.75 15.97
N ARG A 338 -12.96 17.66 16.91
CA ARG A 338 -12.41 17.63 18.27
C ARG A 338 -13.48 17.21 19.26
N ILE A 339 -13.24 16.12 19.97
CA ILE A 339 -14.12 15.63 21.05
C ILE A 339 -13.52 16.03 22.40
N THR A 340 -14.26 16.84 23.17
CA THR A 340 -13.85 17.33 24.48
C THR A 340 -14.74 16.70 25.57
N PRO A 341 -14.17 15.96 26.54
CA PRO A 341 -14.94 15.38 27.64
C PRO A 341 -15.59 16.43 28.53
N THR A 342 -16.86 16.24 28.89
CA THR A 342 -17.57 17.06 29.88
C THR A 342 -17.15 16.69 31.31
N ARG A 343 -17.01 17.72 32.17
CA ARG A 343 -16.41 17.68 33.52
C ARG A 343 -17.25 16.93 34.56
N HIS A 344 -17.33 15.59 34.49
CA HIS A 344 -18.09 14.82 35.48
C HIS A 344 -17.25 13.86 36.35
N LEU A 345 -15.95 13.74 36.11
CA LEU A 345 -15.04 12.92 36.92
C LEU A 345 -13.75 13.70 37.24
N PRO A 346 -13.08 13.43 38.38
CA PRO A 346 -11.81 14.06 38.75
C PRO A 346 -10.64 13.74 37.80
N ILE A 347 -10.87 12.86 36.82
CA ILE A 347 -9.90 12.45 35.80
C ILE A 347 -10.14 13.28 34.53
N ARG A 348 -9.22 14.19 34.22
CA ARG A 348 -9.19 14.92 32.94
C ARG A 348 -8.67 14.00 31.84
N HIS A 349 -9.57 13.49 31.01
CA HIS A 349 -9.15 12.93 29.73
C HIS A 349 -8.83 14.09 28.75
N PRO A 350 -7.70 14.03 28.02
CA PRO A 350 -7.37 15.05 27.03
C PRO A 350 -8.37 15.02 25.86
N PRO A 351 -8.63 16.16 25.20
CA PRO A 351 -9.40 16.20 23.97
C PRO A 351 -8.81 15.27 22.90
N LYS A 352 -9.67 14.67 22.09
CA LYS A 352 -9.25 13.81 20.96
C LYS A 352 -9.62 14.47 19.64
N ASP A 353 -8.63 14.65 18.79
CA ASP A 353 -8.80 15.14 17.43
C ASP A 353 -8.90 13.95 16.47
N TYR A 354 -9.91 13.96 15.60
CA TYR A 354 -10.12 12.99 14.52
C TYR A 354 -10.23 13.71 13.19
N PHE A 355 -9.75 13.08 12.13
CA PHE A 355 -9.91 13.58 10.76
C PHE A 355 -10.89 12.68 10.01
N MET A 356 -11.90 13.30 9.42
CA MET A 356 -12.96 12.63 8.65
C MET A 356 -12.92 13.09 7.20
N ASN A 357 -13.21 12.17 6.28
CA ASN A 357 -13.15 12.43 4.84
C ASN A 357 -14.53 12.40 4.15
N ASN A 358 -15.52 11.75 4.77
CA ASN A 358 -16.86 11.57 4.19
C ASN A 358 -17.92 12.22 5.08
N TYR A 359 -18.15 11.63 6.25
CA TYR A 359 -19.19 12.05 7.17
C TYR A 359 -18.79 11.67 8.61
N ALA A 360 -19.49 12.27 9.57
CA ALA A 360 -19.48 11.88 10.98
C ALA A 360 -20.92 11.82 11.48
N SER A 361 -21.27 10.74 12.18
CA SER A 361 -22.63 10.53 12.70
C SER A 361 -22.64 10.29 14.20
N VAL A 362 -23.77 10.65 14.83
CA VAL A 362 -24.08 10.43 16.26
C VAL A 362 -25.51 9.90 16.34
N GLY A 363 -25.78 9.00 17.29
CA GLY A 363 -27.10 8.42 17.50
C GLY A 363 -27.25 7.02 16.88
N VAL A 364 -28.44 6.72 16.35
CA VAL A 364 -28.81 5.36 15.90
C VAL A 364 -27.93 4.87 14.75
N ASP A 365 -27.60 5.73 13.78
CA ASP A 365 -26.72 5.38 12.67
C ASP A 365 -25.32 4.96 13.16
N ALA A 366 -24.72 5.75 14.06
CA ALA A 366 -23.43 5.44 14.66
C ALA A 366 -23.46 4.13 15.47
N LEU A 367 -24.58 3.85 16.16
CA LEU A 367 -24.77 2.60 16.88
C LEU A 367 -24.83 1.39 15.94
N VAL A 368 -25.51 1.52 14.80
CA VAL A 368 -25.57 0.48 13.77
C VAL A 368 -24.18 0.21 13.19
N ALA A 369 -23.44 1.26 12.82
CA ALA A 369 -22.06 1.13 12.35
C ALA A 369 -21.13 0.47 13.37
N LEU A 370 -21.25 0.84 14.66
CA LEU A 370 -20.51 0.23 15.76
C LEU A 370 -20.84 -1.26 15.91
N ASN A 371 -22.10 -1.64 15.82
CA ASN A 371 -22.52 -3.04 15.89
C ASN A 371 -21.96 -3.84 14.72
N PHE A 372 -22.02 -3.33 13.48
CA PHE A 372 -21.38 -3.97 12.33
C PHE A 372 -19.87 -4.15 12.53
N HIS A 373 -19.18 -3.16 13.08
CA HIS A 373 -17.75 -3.25 13.36
C HIS A 373 -17.44 -4.35 14.39
N LYS A 374 -18.17 -4.38 15.52
CA LYS A 374 -18.05 -5.44 16.53
C LYS A 374 -18.37 -6.83 15.95
N THR A 375 -19.36 -6.94 15.07
CA THR A 375 -19.67 -8.19 14.38
C THR A 375 -18.52 -8.62 13.47
N ARG A 376 -17.90 -7.70 12.71
CA ARG A 376 -16.73 -8.00 11.86
C ARG A 376 -15.51 -8.47 12.66
N GLU A 377 -15.32 -7.97 13.88
CA GLU A 377 -14.23 -8.38 14.77
C GLU A 377 -14.52 -9.67 15.56
N SER A 378 -15.76 -10.16 15.53
CA SER A 378 -16.14 -11.37 16.26
C SER A 378 -15.54 -12.64 15.63
N LYS A 379 -15.11 -13.59 16.48
CA LYS A 379 -14.52 -14.88 16.05
C LYS A 379 -15.42 -15.68 15.10
N PHE A 380 -16.74 -15.49 15.18
CA PHE A 380 -17.73 -16.19 14.36
C PHE A 380 -17.86 -15.63 12.93
N TYR A 381 -17.43 -14.38 12.68
CA TYR A 381 -17.48 -13.77 11.34
C TYR A 381 -16.42 -14.34 10.38
N LEU A 382 -15.35 -14.94 10.91
CA LEU A 382 -14.30 -15.64 10.16
C LEU A 382 -14.83 -16.80 9.30
N PHE A 383 -16.05 -17.27 9.57
CA PHE A 383 -16.72 -18.36 8.84
C PHE A 383 -17.83 -17.89 7.89
N SER A 384 -18.07 -16.58 7.77
CA SER A 384 -19.18 -16.05 6.95
C SER A 384 -18.72 -15.65 5.54
N SER A 385 -19.30 -16.26 4.51
CA SER A 385 -19.05 -15.91 3.11
C SER A 385 -19.78 -14.60 2.72
N ARG A 386 -19.31 -13.93 1.66
CA ARG A 386 -19.88 -12.67 1.14
C ARG A 386 -21.36 -12.75 0.76
N ILE A 387 -21.84 -13.94 0.38
CA ILE A 387 -23.24 -14.17 -0.02
C ILE A 387 -24.17 -14.02 1.20
N ILE A 388 -23.76 -14.55 2.35
CA ILE A 388 -24.54 -14.51 3.60
C ILE A 388 -24.66 -13.06 4.10
N ASN A 389 -23.59 -12.27 3.99
CA ASN A 389 -23.60 -10.86 4.36
C ASN A 389 -24.55 -9.99 3.50
N ARG A 390 -24.80 -10.40 2.24
CA ARG A 390 -25.75 -9.74 1.33
C ARG A 390 -27.20 -10.15 1.63
N ILE A 391 -27.43 -11.43 1.94
CA ILE A 391 -28.75 -11.94 2.29
C ILE A 391 -29.20 -11.38 3.64
N SER A 392 -28.32 -11.25 4.63
CA SER A 392 -28.66 -10.64 5.93
C SER A 392 -28.95 -9.14 5.85
N SER A 393 -28.38 -8.42 4.89
CA SER A 393 -28.69 -6.99 4.66
C SER A 393 -29.99 -6.79 3.90
N ASN A 394 -30.34 -7.68 2.95
CA ASN A 394 -31.64 -7.64 2.27
C ASN A 394 -32.79 -8.19 3.16
N ASN A 395 -32.57 -9.25 3.94
CA ASN A 395 -33.61 -9.83 4.81
C ASN A 395 -34.02 -8.91 5.98
N ASN A 396 -33.16 -7.96 6.37
CA ASN A 396 -33.50 -6.92 7.35
C ASN A 396 -34.37 -5.79 6.77
N HIS A 397 -34.48 -5.70 5.43
CA HIS A 397 -35.45 -4.80 4.79
C HIS A 397 -36.83 -5.43 4.62
N ASP A 398 -36.91 -6.75 4.43
CA ASP A 398 -38.19 -7.46 4.27
C ASP A 398 -38.88 -7.84 5.59
N SER A 399 -38.16 -7.82 6.72
CA SER A 399 -38.72 -8.12 8.06
C SER A 399 -39.34 -6.91 8.79
N LYS A 400 -39.48 -5.75 8.12
CA LYS A 400 -40.17 -4.56 8.64
C LYS A 400 -41.36 -4.07 7.80
N LYS A 401 -42.04 -4.99 7.11
CA LYS A 401 -43.37 -4.75 6.52
C LYS A 401 -44.45 -5.52 7.27
N VAL A 402 -44.70 -5.18 8.54
CA VAL A 402 -46.00 -5.42 9.19
C VAL A 402 -46.30 -4.26 10.14
N ASP A 403 -47.45 -3.64 9.89
CA ASP A 403 -48.22 -2.70 10.70
C ASP A 403 -47.62 -1.35 11.11
N ARG A 404 -47.83 -0.38 10.20
CA ARG A 404 -48.29 0.94 10.61
C ARG A 404 -49.24 1.53 9.55
N LYS A 405 -50.52 1.21 9.68
CA LYS A 405 -51.61 2.02 9.09
C LYS A 405 -51.69 3.29 9.92
N GLU A 406 -51.22 4.42 9.39
CA GLU A 406 -51.72 5.74 9.78
C GLU A 406 -51.69 6.66 8.55
N HIS A 407 -52.84 7.28 8.30
CA HIS A 407 -53.12 8.18 7.19
C HIS A 407 -52.19 9.39 7.19
N PHE A 408 -51.56 9.69 6.05
CA PHE A 408 -51.35 11.07 5.62
C PHE A 408 -51.57 11.17 4.12
N GLY A 409 -52.46 12.10 3.75
CA GLY A 409 -52.96 12.29 2.41
C GLY A 409 -51.94 12.89 1.45
N ASN A 410 -52.30 12.75 0.19
CA ASN A 410 -51.79 13.44 -0.99
C ASN A 410 -51.22 14.84 -0.71
N GLN A 411 -50.04 15.12 -1.25
CA GLN A 411 -49.92 16.18 -2.25
C GLN A 411 -48.60 16.05 -3.03
N TYR A 412 -48.76 15.99 -4.34
CA TYR A 412 -47.72 16.20 -5.33
C TYR A 412 -47.33 17.68 -5.36
N LEU A 413 -46.02 17.96 -5.38
CA LEU A 413 -45.31 18.87 -6.29
C LEU A 413 -43.80 18.77 -6.06
#